data_AF-A0A645BL71-F1
#
_entry.id   AF-A0A645BL71-F1
#
_cell.length_a   1.000
_cell.length_b   1.000
_cell.length_c   1.000
_cell.angle_alpha   90.00
_cell.angle_beta   90.00
_cell.angle_gamma   90.00
#
_symmetry.space_group_name_H-M   'P 1'
#
loop_
_entity.id
_entity.type
_entity.pdbx_description
1 polymer ?
#
loop_
_entity_poly.entity_id
_entity_poly.type
_entity_poly.pdbx_seq_one_letter_code
_entity_poly.pdbx_strand_id
1 'polypeptide(L)'
;MPRSARARSGELGEILATELVEEHLDFEVPVRRLRYKDGREMALRGDDFVGLKLDDQANLHFLKGESKSRANLAKATISEAREALSRDDGRPTATSLLFVADRLMEGEGERRDVGRKIRNEVANRAAPPARTSHMLFTMSGNATPQALLDDLAAADGSRPHLSAHLRIEDHQAFIQACYERALALGND
;
A
#
# COMPACT_ATOMS: atom_id res chain seq x y z
N MET A 1 -1.26 -19.30 1.95
CA MET A 1 -2.04 -18.43 2.85
C MET A 1 -1.41 -18.37 4.24
N PRO A 2 -1.47 -17.21 4.93
CA PRO A 2 -0.96 -16.98 6.28
C PRO A 2 -1.72 -17.80 7.34
N ARG A 3 -1.03 -18.17 8.42
CA ARG A 3 -1.62 -18.99 9.49
C ARG A 3 -2.07 -18.19 10.69
N SER A 4 -1.36 -17.11 11.05
CA SER A 4 -1.72 -16.30 12.22
C SER A 4 -2.85 -15.32 11.91
N ALA A 5 -3.72 -15.06 12.90
CA ALA A 5 -4.78 -14.06 12.80
C ALA A 5 -4.23 -12.66 12.48
N ARG A 6 -3.08 -12.32 13.08
CA ARG A 6 -2.38 -11.05 12.81
C ARG A 6 -1.92 -10.93 11.36
N ALA A 7 -1.32 -11.98 10.80
CA ALA A 7 -0.87 -11.97 9.41
C ALA A 7 -2.06 -11.90 8.44
N ARG A 8 -3.13 -12.66 8.70
CA ARG A 8 -4.40 -12.60 7.92
C ARG A 8 -5.01 -11.19 7.92
N SER A 9 -5.09 -10.57 9.09
CA SER A 9 -5.59 -9.21 9.24
C SER A 9 -4.76 -8.21 8.45
N GLY A 10 -3.43 -8.28 8.55
CA GLY A 10 -2.52 -7.40 7.79
C GLY A 10 -2.65 -7.60 6.29
N GLU A 11 -2.60 -8.85 5.82
CA GLU A 11 -2.67 -9.17 4.38
C GLU A 11 -4.02 -8.77 3.77
N LEU A 12 -5.15 -9.02 4.46
CA LEU A 12 -6.45 -8.59 3.95
C LEU A 12 -6.53 -7.06 3.88
N GLY A 13 -5.96 -6.35 4.87
CA GLY A 13 -5.84 -4.91 4.82
C GLY A 13 -5.01 -4.41 3.64
N GLU A 14 -3.90 -5.08 3.29
CA GLU A 14 -3.09 -4.74 2.12
C GLU A 14 -3.86 -5.01 0.81
N ILE A 15 -4.56 -6.15 0.71
CA ILE A 15 -5.39 -6.48 -0.46
C ILE A 15 -6.45 -5.40 -0.68
N LEU A 16 -7.27 -5.09 0.32
CA LEU A 16 -8.34 -4.10 0.20
C LEU A 16 -7.81 -2.69 -0.07
N ALA A 17 -6.65 -2.33 0.49
CA ALA A 17 -5.99 -1.06 0.17
C ALA A 17 -5.65 -0.98 -1.32
N THR A 18 -5.05 -2.04 -1.89
CA THR A 18 -4.68 -2.05 -3.30
C THR A 18 -5.89 -2.03 -4.24
N GLU A 19 -6.98 -2.72 -3.88
CA GLU A 19 -8.22 -2.65 -4.68
C GLU A 19 -8.84 -1.25 -4.63
N LEU A 20 -8.87 -0.60 -3.45
CA LEU A 20 -9.38 0.77 -3.32
C LEU A 20 -8.58 1.75 -4.19
N VAL A 21 -7.25 1.58 -4.25
CA VAL A 21 -6.39 2.41 -5.09
C VAL A 21 -6.73 2.25 -6.56
N GLU A 22 -6.81 1.01 -7.07
CA GLU A 22 -7.08 0.78 -8.50
C GLU A 22 -8.52 1.16 -8.90
N GLU A 23 -9.49 1.08 -7.99
CA GLU A 23 -10.89 1.38 -8.29
C GLU A 23 -11.25 2.87 -8.17
N HIS A 24 -10.66 3.58 -7.20
CA HIS A 24 -11.10 4.92 -6.81
C HIS A 24 -10.04 6.00 -6.97
N LEU A 25 -8.79 5.64 -7.21
CA LEU A 25 -7.70 6.60 -7.41
C LEU A 25 -7.17 6.50 -8.83
N ASP A 26 -6.54 7.58 -9.25
CA ASP A 26 -5.84 7.68 -10.54
C ASP A 26 -4.44 7.03 -10.47
N PHE A 27 -4.32 5.86 -9.84
CA PHE A 27 -3.07 5.13 -9.68
C PHE A 27 -3.27 3.65 -9.96
N GLU A 28 -2.32 3.03 -10.65
CA GLU A 28 -2.26 1.58 -10.82
C GLU A 28 -1.34 0.95 -9.77
N VAL A 29 -1.68 -0.24 -9.27
CA VAL A 29 -0.79 -1.03 -8.39
C VAL A 29 -0.26 -2.22 -9.19
N PRO A 30 0.81 -2.03 -9.99
CA PRO A 30 1.24 -3.02 -10.98
C PRO A 30 1.70 -4.34 -10.37
N VAL A 31 2.08 -4.34 -9.10
CA VAL A 31 2.62 -5.50 -8.39
C VAL A 31 1.94 -5.65 -7.04
N ARG A 32 1.01 -6.61 -6.96
CA ARG A 32 0.43 -7.08 -5.69
C ARG A 32 1.44 -7.98 -4.97
N ARG A 33 2.30 -7.37 -4.14
CA ARG A 33 3.50 -8.02 -3.57
C ARG A 33 3.23 -9.29 -2.76
N LEU A 34 2.05 -9.44 -2.14
CA LEU A 34 1.66 -10.68 -1.44
C LEU A 34 1.69 -11.92 -2.32
N ARG A 35 1.56 -11.77 -3.65
CA ARG A 35 1.67 -12.89 -4.62
C ARG A 35 3.10 -13.45 -4.72
N TYR A 36 4.09 -12.72 -4.21
CA TYR A 36 5.52 -13.03 -4.32
C TYR A 36 6.18 -13.34 -2.97
N LYS A 37 5.39 -13.72 -1.95
CA LYS A 37 5.94 -14.16 -0.67
C LYS A 37 6.66 -15.50 -0.81
N ASP A 38 7.97 -15.51 -0.58
CA ASP A 38 8.79 -16.74 -0.57
C ASP A 38 8.42 -17.71 0.56
N GLY A 39 7.80 -17.21 1.64
CA GLY A 39 7.31 -18.02 2.75
C GLY A 39 6.07 -17.42 3.42
N ARG A 40 5.19 -18.29 3.94
CA ARG A 40 3.87 -17.89 4.49
C ARG A 40 3.97 -16.81 5.57
N GLU A 41 5.03 -16.83 6.37
CA GLU A 41 5.25 -15.91 7.48
C GLU A 41 6.47 -14.98 7.27
N MET A 42 7.09 -14.96 6.08
CA MET A 42 8.17 -14.00 5.82
C MET A 42 7.61 -12.58 5.65
N ALA A 43 8.22 -11.62 6.34
CA ALA A 43 7.92 -10.21 6.15
C ALA A 43 8.48 -9.75 4.80
N LEU A 44 7.61 -9.21 3.95
CA LEU A 44 8.04 -8.51 2.75
C LEU A 44 8.66 -7.18 3.16
N ARG A 45 9.93 -6.97 2.80
CA ARG A 45 10.64 -5.70 3.06
C ARG A 45 10.15 -4.63 2.10
N GLY A 46 10.20 -3.37 2.55
CA GLY A 46 9.74 -2.22 1.78
C GLY A 46 8.36 -1.74 2.24
N ASP A 47 7.71 -0.99 1.38
CA ASP A 47 6.40 -0.39 1.59
C ASP A 47 5.31 -1.45 1.41
N ASP A 48 4.15 -1.24 2.04
CA ASP A 48 3.03 -2.19 1.94
C ASP A 48 2.51 -2.28 0.50
N PHE A 49 2.40 -1.14 -0.19
CA PHE A 49 2.12 -1.10 -1.62
C PHE A 49 2.70 0.16 -2.26
N VAL A 50 2.92 0.08 -3.58
CA VAL A 50 3.36 1.21 -4.40
C VAL A 50 2.42 1.34 -5.59
N GLY A 51 1.74 2.48 -5.68
CA GLY A 51 0.99 2.86 -6.86
C GLY A 51 1.82 3.70 -7.82
N LEU A 52 1.52 3.62 -9.11
CA LEU A 52 2.17 4.37 -10.17
C LEU A 52 1.15 5.07 -11.04
N LYS A 53 1.52 6.24 -11.54
CA LYS A 53 0.85 6.85 -12.68
C LYS A 53 1.83 7.67 -13.51
N LEU A 54 1.49 7.86 -14.77
CA LEU A 54 2.18 8.78 -15.67
C LEU A 54 1.29 10.00 -15.88
N ASP A 55 1.86 11.20 -15.83
CA ASP A 55 1.16 12.40 -16.30
C ASP A 55 1.24 12.51 -17.84
N ASP A 56 0.59 13.54 -18.39
CA ASP A 56 0.55 13.82 -19.83
C ASP A 56 1.95 14.05 -20.43
N GLN A 57 2.92 14.45 -19.60
CA GLN A 57 4.33 14.63 -19.98
C GLN A 57 5.17 13.35 -19.75
N ALA A 58 4.52 12.23 -19.44
CA ALA A 58 5.10 10.93 -19.17
C ALA A 58 6.08 10.91 -17.99
N ASN A 59 5.93 11.83 -17.03
CA ASN A 59 6.65 11.80 -15.77
C ASN A 59 6.04 10.77 -14.82
N LEU A 60 6.89 10.06 -14.08
CA LEU A 60 6.43 9.17 -13.03
C LEU A 60 5.91 9.95 -11.82
N HIS A 61 4.76 9.52 -11.34
CA HIS A 61 4.20 9.85 -10.04
C HIS A 61 4.05 8.56 -9.23
N PHE A 62 4.35 8.66 -7.94
CA PHE A 62 4.31 7.55 -7.00
C PHE A 62 3.18 7.73 -5.99
N LEU A 63 2.58 6.61 -5.59
CA LEU A 63 1.76 6.51 -4.39
C LEU A 63 2.47 5.58 -3.41
N LYS A 64 2.96 6.11 -2.30
CA LYS A 64 3.51 5.32 -1.20
C LYS A 64 2.38 4.93 -0.25
N GLY A 65 2.13 3.64 -0.13
CA GLY A 65 1.02 3.10 0.64
C GLY A 65 1.46 2.47 1.96
N GLU A 66 0.70 2.76 3.02
CA GLU A 66 0.77 2.05 4.30
C GLU A 66 -0.65 1.58 4.67
N SER A 67 -0.78 0.30 5.05
CA SER A 67 -2.05 -0.31 5.43
C SER A 67 -2.04 -0.78 6.87
N LYS A 68 -3.07 -0.40 7.65
CA LYS A 68 -3.26 -0.88 9.02
C LYS A 68 -4.63 -1.50 9.21
N SER A 69 -4.65 -2.79 9.58
CA SER A 69 -5.84 -3.49 10.03
C SER A 69 -5.80 -3.78 11.53
N ARG A 70 -6.80 -3.33 12.30
CA ARG A 70 -6.88 -3.49 13.77
C ARG A 70 -8.33 -3.63 14.23
N ALA A 71 -8.61 -4.51 15.20
CA ALA A 71 -9.94 -4.54 15.82
C ALA A 71 -10.30 -3.18 16.46
N ASN A 72 -9.33 -2.54 17.13
CA ASN A 72 -9.43 -1.18 17.65
C ASN A 72 -8.23 -0.38 17.14
N LEU A 73 -8.47 0.57 16.23
CA LEU A 73 -7.45 1.46 15.69
C LEU A 73 -7.19 2.61 16.66
N ALA A 74 -5.99 2.61 17.26
CA ALA A 74 -5.56 3.61 18.22
C ALA A 74 -4.65 4.68 17.59
N LYS A 75 -4.57 5.85 18.23
CA LYS A 75 -3.68 6.95 17.83
C LYS A 75 -2.23 6.51 17.61
N ALA A 76 -1.68 5.67 18.48
CA ALA A 76 -0.31 5.17 18.34
C ALA A 76 -0.08 4.44 17.01
N THR A 77 -1.01 3.59 16.57
CA THR A 77 -0.91 2.88 15.29
C THR A 77 -0.98 3.83 14.09
N ILE A 78 -1.75 4.92 14.20
CA ILE A 78 -1.84 5.95 13.17
C ILE A 78 -0.52 6.73 13.08
N SER A 79 0.04 7.13 14.23
CA SER A 79 1.33 7.81 14.31
C SER A 79 2.46 6.95 13.74
N GLU A 80 2.53 5.65 14.08
CA GLU A 80 3.49 4.71 13.51
C GLU A 80 3.35 4.60 11.98
N ALA A 81 2.12 4.60 11.46
CA ALA A 81 1.86 4.55 10.03
C ALA A 81 2.29 5.85 9.33
N ARG A 82 2.06 7.00 9.96
CA ARG A 82 2.54 8.30 9.47
C ARG A 82 4.06 8.36 9.42
N GLU A 83 4.73 7.93 10.48
CA GLU A 83 6.19 7.83 10.52
C GLU A 83 6.70 6.91 9.40
N ALA A 84 6.02 5.79 9.16
CA ALA A 84 6.38 4.87 8.08
C ALA A 84 6.30 5.50 6.70
N LEU A 85 5.21 6.23 6.42
CA LEU A 85 5.05 6.99 5.18
C LEU A 85 6.14 8.05 5.04
N SER A 86 6.49 8.76 6.11
CA SER A 86 7.51 9.83 6.07
C SER A 86 8.96 9.33 5.97
N ARG A 87 9.25 8.04 6.20
CA ARG A 87 10.60 7.48 5.98
C ARG A 87 11.06 7.67 4.54
N ASP A 88 12.38 7.65 4.34
CA ASP A 88 13.01 7.84 3.03
C ASP A 88 12.56 9.13 2.31
N ASP A 89 12.42 10.23 3.08
CA ASP A 89 11.98 11.54 2.59
C ASP A 89 10.58 11.52 1.93
N GLY A 90 9.70 10.65 2.47
CA GLY A 90 8.37 10.41 1.92
C GLY A 90 8.35 9.58 0.64
N ARG A 91 9.50 9.12 0.15
CA ARG A 91 9.57 8.32 -1.09
C ARG A 91 9.26 6.85 -0.81
N PRO A 92 8.67 6.12 -1.77
CA PRO A 92 8.72 4.67 -1.72
C PRO A 92 10.18 4.23 -1.64
N THR A 93 10.45 3.23 -0.81
CA THR A 93 11.82 2.77 -0.59
C THR A 93 12.43 2.24 -1.88
N ALA A 94 13.76 2.40 -2.04
CA ALA A 94 14.49 1.85 -3.18
C ALA A 94 14.22 0.35 -3.37
N THR A 95 14.10 -0.41 -2.28
CA THR A 95 13.76 -1.84 -2.31
C THR A 95 12.41 -2.09 -2.97
N SER A 96 11.36 -1.35 -2.59
CA SER A 96 10.04 -1.47 -3.20
C SER A 96 10.06 -1.10 -4.68
N LEU A 97 10.72 0.01 -5.02
CA LEU A 97 10.79 0.50 -6.40
C LEU A 97 11.55 -0.45 -7.32
N LEU A 98 12.69 -0.99 -6.87
CA LEU A 98 13.45 -1.97 -7.65
C LEU A 98 12.66 -3.27 -7.81
N PHE A 99 11.98 -3.73 -6.76
CA PHE A 99 11.12 -4.91 -6.86
C PHE A 99 9.99 -4.72 -7.89
N VAL A 100 9.32 -3.56 -7.87
CA VAL A 100 8.29 -3.23 -8.86
C VAL A 100 8.88 -3.13 -10.28
N ALA A 101 10.02 -2.46 -10.41
CA ALA A 101 10.72 -2.31 -11.69
C ALA A 101 11.09 -3.66 -12.29
N ASP A 102 11.65 -4.58 -11.49
CA ASP A 102 12.07 -5.91 -11.95
C ASP A 102 10.87 -6.71 -12.47
N ARG A 103 9.75 -6.73 -11.73
CA ARG A 103 8.51 -7.40 -12.18
C ARG A 103 7.94 -6.79 -13.47
N LEU A 104 7.99 -5.46 -13.61
CA LEU A 104 7.53 -4.79 -14.84
C LEU A 104 8.46 -5.07 -16.03
N MET A 105 9.77 -5.18 -15.80
CA MET A 105 10.76 -5.46 -16.84
C MET A 105 10.78 -6.92 -17.32
N GLU A 106 10.18 -7.85 -16.58
CA GLU A 106 9.90 -9.22 -17.04
C GLU A 106 8.88 -9.25 -18.19
N GLY A 107 8.05 -8.20 -18.32
CA GLY A 107 7.14 -8.03 -19.44
C GLY A 107 7.78 -7.39 -20.69
N GLU A 108 6.92 -6.98 -21.61
CA GLU A 108 7.27 -6.35 -22.89
C GLU A 108 6.53 -5.02 -23.08
N GLY A 109 6.94 -4.25 -24.10
CA GLY A 109 6.31 -2.98 -24.47
C GLY A 109 6.33 -1.93 -23.35
N GLU A 110 5.22 -1.21 -23.23
CA GLU A 110 5.06 -0.09 -22.30
C GLU A 110 5.36 -0.46 -20.84
N ARG A 111 4.95 -1.65 -20.37
CA ARG A 111 5.25 -2.13 -19.02
C ARG A 111 6.76 -2.17 -18.75
N ARG A 112 7.53 -2.68 -19.72
CA ARG A 112 8.99 -2.76 -19.60
C ARG A 112 9.61 -1.37 -19.56
N ASP A 113 9.09 -0.43 -20.34
CA ASP A 113 9.59 0.95 -20.37
C ASP A 113 9.30 1.69 -19.07
N VAL A 114 8.11 1.50 -18.48
CA VAL A 114 7.78 1.99 -17.13
C VAL A 114 8.75 1.40 -16.10
N GLY A 115 9.01 0.09 -16.14
CA GLY A 115 9.98 -0.56 -15.26
C GLY A 115 11.38 0.05 -15.37
N ARG A 116 11.86 0.34 -16.59
CA ARG A 116 13.14 1.04 -16.81
C ARG A 116 13.13 2.46 -16.25
N LYS A 117 12.02 3.21 -16.42
CA LYS A 117 11.87 4.56 -15.83
C LYS A 117 11.95 4.51 -14.31
N ILE A 118 11.28 3.57 -13.65
CA ILE A 118 11.34 3.40 -12.19
C ILE A 118 12.77 3.11 -11.73
N ARG A 119 13.46 2.18 -12.40
CA ARG A 119 14.86 1.87 -12.07
C ARG A 119 15.77 3.09 -12.19
N ASN A 120 15.60 3.90 -13.23
CA ASN A 120 16.35 5.15 -13.40
C ASN A 120 16.00 6.17 -12.30
N GLU A 121 14.73 6.23 -11.89
CA GLU A 121 14.27 7.11 -10.82
C GLU A 121 14.85 6.74 -9.45
N VAL A 122 15.10 5.45 -9.18
CA VAL A 122 15.84 5.01 -7.98
C VAL A 122 17.26 5.57 -7.96
N ALA A 123 17.94 5.58 -9.10
CA ALA A 123 19.31 6.09 -9.22
C ALA A 123 19.38 7.62 -9.15
N ASN A 124 18.48 8.31 -9.85
CA ASN A 124 18.53 9.75 -10.03
C ASN A 124 17.82 10.52 -8.91
N ARG A 125 16.84 9.89 -8.25
CA ARG A 125 15.93 10.51 -7.26
C ARG A 125 15.33 11.85 -7.73
N ALA A 126 14.99 11.95 -9.01
CA ALA A 126 14.61 13.19 -9.67
C ALA A 126 13.15 13.63 -9.44
N ALA A 127 12.27 12.72 -9.02
CA ALA A 127 10.89 13.02 -8.69
C ALA A 127 10.82 13.97 -7.47
N PRO A 128 10.22 15.16 -7.61
CA PRO A 128 10.01 16.06 -6.49
C PRO A 128 8.92 15.53 -5.54
N PRO A 129 8.84 16.04 -4.30
CA PRO A 129 7.81 15.70 -3.33
C PRO A 129 6.37 15.72 -3.90
N ALA A 130 6.04 16.72 -4.72
CA ALA A 130 4.72 16.87 -5.33
C ALA A 130 4.30 15.71 -6.25
N ARG A 131 5.26 14.91 -6.77
CA ARG A 131 5.00 13.69 -7.56
C ARG A 131 5.00 12.42 -6.71
N THR A 132 4.98 12.54 -5.39
CA THR A 132 4.95 11.41 -4.46
C THR A 132 3.83 11.58 -3.46
N SER A 133 2.69 10.97 -3.75
CA SER A 133 1.52 10.95 -2.87
C SER A 133 1.70 9.93 -1.76
N HIS A 134 1.18 10.23 -0.57
CA HIS A 134 1.06 9.28 0.53
C HIS A 134 -0.37 8.77 0.63
N MET A 135 -0.54 7.48 0.91
CA MET A 135 -1.82 6.91 1.26
C MET A 135 -1.74 6.11 2.55
N LEU A 136 -2.56 6.50 3.51
CA LEU A 136 -2.85 5.71 4.70
C LEU A 136 -4.21 5.02 4.52
N PHE A 137 -4.19 3.71 4.30
CA PHE A 137 -5.39 2.89 4.34
C PHE A 137 -5.53 2.26 5.73
N THR A 138 -6.74 2.30 6.28
CA THR A 138 -7.03 1.67 7.57
C THR A 138 -8.31 0.85 7.50
N MET A 139 -8.30 -0.31 8.15
CA MET A 139 -9.46 -1.16 8.36
C MET A 139 -9.61 -1.43 9.85
N SER A 140 -10.77 -1.13 10.44
CA SER A 140 -10.97 -1.36 11.87
C SER A 140 -12.39 -1.63 12.32
N GLY A 141 -12.56 -2.12 13.56
CA GLY A 141 -13.87 -2.36 14.16
C GLY A 141 -14.51 -1.13 14.81
N ASN A 142 -13.70 -0.20 15.29
CA ASN A 142 -14.18 1.03 15.90
C ASN A 142 -14.57 2.08 14.84
N ALA A 143 -15.35 3.08 15.25
CA ALA A 143 -15.64 4.25 14.44
C ALA A 143 -14.34 4.99 14.08
N THR A 144 -14.37 5.76 12.97
CA THR A 144 -13.22 6.53 12.48
C THR A 144 -12.59 7.33 13.62
N PRO A 145 -11.35 7.00 14.03
CA PRO A 145 -10.69 7.73 15.10
C PRO A 145 -10.47 9.19 14.71
N GLN A 146 -10.74 10.13 15.62
CA GLN A 146 -10.42 11.54 15.42
C GLN A 146 -8.94 11.75 15.05
N ALA A 147 -8.05 10.91 15.58
CA ALA A 147 -6.63 10.92 15.26
C ALA A 147 -6.31 10.69 13.76
N LEU A 148 -7.17 10.03 12.98
CA LEU A 148 -6.99 9.93 11.52
C LEU A 148 -7.28 11.27 10.83
N LEU A 149 -8.33 11.96 11.28
CA LEU A 149 -8.69 13.29 10.77
C LEU A 149 -7.61 14.30 11.14
N ASP A 150 -7.12 14.24 12.37
CA ASP A 150 -6.04 15.10 12.86
C ASP A 150 -4.73 14.85 12.09
N ASP A 151 -4.38 13.58 11.79
CA ASP A 151 -3.21 13.23 10.96
C ASP A 151 -3.31 13.84 9.55
N LEU A 152 -4.48 13.71 8.90
CA LEU A 152 -4.68 14.28 7.57
C LEU A 152 -4.66 15.81 7.59
N ALA A 153 -5.28 16.44 8.60
CA ALA A 153 -5.30 17.89 8.74
C ALA A 153 -3.91 18.48 9.06
N ALA A 154 -3.04 17.69 9.70
CA ALA A 154 -1.67 18.08 10.00
C ALA A 154 -0.69 17.87 8.83
N ALA A 155 -1.12 17.21 7.74
CA ALA A 155 -0.29 17.02 6.56
C ALA A 155 0.11 18.37 5.95
N ASP A 156 1.39 18.53 5.63
CA ASP A 156 1.85 19.72 4.93
C ASP A 156 1.44 19.69 3.45
N GLY A 157 1.56 20.84 2.78
CA GLY A 157 1.24 20.97 1.35
C GLY A 157 2.38 20.55 0.41
N SER A 158 3.46 19.94 0.91
CA SER A 158 4.62 19.58 0.06
C SER A 158 4.31 18.42 -0.88
N ARG A 159 3.33 17.60 -0.53
CA ARG A 159 2.88 16.44 -1.31
C ARG A 159 1.40 16.14 -1.05
N PRO A 160 0.72 15.40 -1.93
CA PRO A 160 -0.64 14.95 -1.68
C PRO A 160 -0.71 13.88 -0.58
N HIS A 161 -1.68 14.00 0.32
CA HIS A 161 -1.97 13.02 1.36
C HIS A 161 -3.40 12.50 1.20
N LEU A 162 -3.54 11.18 1.16
CA LEU A 162 -4.81 10.47 1.06
C LEU A 162 -5.00 9.61 2.31
N SER A 163 -6.23 9.54 2.79
CA SER A 163 -6.61 8.69 3.92
C SER A 163 -7.94 8.01 3.62
N ALA A 164 -8.00 6.70 3.86
CA ALA A 164 -9.23 5.91 3.76
C ALA A 164 -9.40 5.06 5.02
N HIS A 165 -10.61 5.04 5.57
CA HIS A 165 -10.96 4.20 6.71
C HIS A 165 -12.18 3.34 6.40
N LEU A 166 -11.95 2.03 6.38
CA LEU A 166 -12.99 1.01 6.25
C LEU A 166 -13.38 0.50 7.64
N ARG A 167 -14.59 0.82 8.08
CA ARG A 167 -15.13 0.28 9.33
C ARG A 167 -15.85 -1.05 9.09
N ILE A 168 -15.42 -2.09 9.80
CA ILE A 168 -16.03 -3.42 9.82
C ILE A 168 -16.31 -3.77 11.27
N GLU A 169 -17.53 -3.52 11.77
CA GLU A 169 -17.86 -3.63 13.20
C GLU A 169 -17.51 -5.00 13.80
N ASP A 170 -17.68 -6.07 13.02
CA ASP A 170 -17.34 -7.45 13.33
C ASP A 170 -15.96 -7.87 12.77
N HIS A 171 -15.00 -6.93 12.74
CA HIS A 171 -13.67 -7.03 12.12
C HIS A 171 -13.01 -8.42 12.15
N GLN A 172 -12.94 -9.06 13.32
CA GLN A 172 -12.29 -10.38 13.45
C GLN A 172 -13.10 -11.50 12.78
N ALA A 173 -14.43 -11.47 12.92
CA ALA A 173 -15.32 -12.45 12.29
C ALA A 173 -15.31 -12.29 10.76
N PHE A 174 -15.33 -11.06 10.26
CA PHE A 174 -15.20 -10.76 8.84
C PHE A 174 -13.91 -11.33 8.24
N ILE A 175 -12.74 -11.05 8.86
CA ILE A 175 -11.46 -11.59 8.38
C ILE A 175 -11.46 -13.12 8.38
N GLN A 176 -11.98 -13.74 9.45
CA GLN A 176 -12.07 -15.19 9.54
C GLN A 176 -12.91 -15.75 8.38
N ALA A 177 -14.09 -15.21 8.15
CA ALA A 177 -15.00 -15.63 7.08
C ALA A 177 -14.36 -15.48 5.70
N CYS A 178 -13.64 -14.39 5.42
CA CYS A 178 -12.93 -14.19 4.16
C CYS A 178 -11.91 -15.31 3.89
N TYR A 179 -11.06 -15.64 4.88
CA TYR A 179 -10.05 -16.67 4.70
C TYR A 179 -10.64 -18.10 4.66
N GLU A 180 -11.68 -18.37 5.43
CA GLU A 180 -12.40 -19.65 5.37
C GLU A 180 -13.02 -19.86 3.98
N ARG A 181 -13.65 -18.82 3.43
CA ARG A 181 -14.23 -18.88 2.09
C ARG A 181 -13.16 -19.01 1.00
N ALA A 182 -12.05 -18.28 1.13
CA ALA A 182 -10.93 -18.39 0.19
C ALA A 182 -10.29 -19.79 0.20
N LEU A 183 -10.19 -20.43 1.37
CA LEU A 183 -9.70 -21.81 1.48
C LEU A 183 -10.67 -22.81 0.83
N ALA A 184 -11.97 -22.60 0.97
CA ALA A 184 -12.97 -23.44 0.31
C ALA A 184 -12.89 -23.36 -1.22
N LEU A 185 -12.61 -22.17 -1.77
CA LEU A 185 -12.47 -21.96 -3.23
C LEU A 185 -11.21 -22.59 -3.83
N GLY A 186 -10.16 -22.81 -3.04
CA GLY A 186 -8.88 -23.36 -3.50
C GLY A 186 -8.77 -24.89 -3.44
N ASN A 187 -9.87 -25.59 -3.12
CA ASN A 187 -9.93 -27.05 -2.98
C ASN A 187 -10.74 -27.72 -4.10
N ASP A 188 -11.17 -26.96 -5.12
CA ASP A 188 -11.69 -27.46 -6.39
C ASP A 188 -10.59 -27.43 -7.47
#